data_AF-A0A9P7AZW5-F1
#
_entry.id   AF-A0A9P7AZW5-F1
#
_cell.length_a   1.000
_cell.length_b   1.000
_cell.length_c   1.000
_cell.angle_alpha   90.00
_cell.angle_beta   90.00
_cell.angle_gamma   90.00
#
_symmetry.space_group_name_H-M   'P 1'
#
loop_
_entity.id
_entity.type
_entity.pdbx_description
1 polymer ?
#
loop_
_entity_poly.entity_id
_entity_poly.type
_entity_poly.pdbx_seq_one_letter_code
_entity_poly.pdbx_strand_id
1 'polypeptide(L)'
;MTDSETSNAVLEDVDALLETWSNKWLPWISNDPGGGILEFHLQFAKFCMSTYSTRSFNLSDPQLSEQQQILVRRSVSAAVAFVKILTDMDPVTKDERVRYLADFGFVMISFCCQFIIRACEAFGSGIPDIMETLTTVEEAAQLMKEVAIDSSHSPALYGSLISRGLEKLRTIIFPVDDSFDAENTALSLPNEWESELMLMDPLWEFSTYLGDPFFDQGI
;
A
#
# COMPACT_ATOMS: atom_id res chain seq x y z
N MET A 1 -5.45 26.93 18.84
CA MET A 1 -6.24 26.00 18.02
C MET A 1 -5.38 25.70 16.81
N THR A 2 -4.64 24.60 16.88
CA THR A 2 -3.56 24.26 15.96
C THR A 2 -4.12 23.60 14.70
N ASP A 3 -3.52 23.83 13.53
CA ASP A 3 -3.91 23.26 12.22
C ASP A 3 -4.12 21.73 12.21
N SER A 4 -3.58 21.05 13.22
CA SER A 4 -3.71 19.60 13.45
C SER A 4 -5.11 19.18 13.96
N GLU A 5 -5.74 19.96 14.83
CA GLU A 5 -7.08 19.64 15.37
C GLU A 5 -8.16 19.82 14.31
N THR A 6 -8.02 20.85 13.47
CA THR A 6 -8.90 21.09 12.33
C THR A 6 -8.74 20.03 11.24
N SER A 7 -7.52 19.53 11.00
CA SER A 7 -7.29 18.43 10.05
C SER A 7 -7.97 17.12 10.49
N ASN A 8 -7.90 16.78 11.79
CA ASN A 8 -8.58 15.59 12.32
C ASN A 8 -10.10 15.70 12.24
N ALA A 9 -10.68 16.84 12.62
CA ALA A 9 -12.13 17.05 12.54
C ALA A 9 -12.65 16.93 11.09
N VAL A 10 -11.92 17.53 10.12
CA VAL A 10 -12.25 17.41 8.70
C VAL A 10 -12.19 15.96 8.24
N LEU A 11 -11.20 15.19 8.70
CA LEU A 11 -11.07 13.78 8.38
C LEU A 11 -12.18 12.91 8.96
N GLU A 12 -12.68 13.23 10.16
CA GLU A 12 -13.84 12.55 10.77
C GLU A 12 -15.12 12.87 10.00
N ASP A 13 -15.32 14.12 9.59
CA ASP A 13 -16.44 14.53 8.75
C ASP A 13 -16.43 13.82 7.39
N VAL A 14 -15.25 13.70 6.77
CA VAL A 14 -15.05 12.98 5.51
C VAL A 14 -15.40 11.49 5.67
N ASP A 15 -14.92 10.84 6.74
CA ASP A 15 -15.27 9.44 7.01
C ASP A 15 -16.78 9.27 7.20
N ALA A 16 -17.43 10.14 7.96
CA ALA A 16 -18.87 10.09 8.18
C ALA A 16 -19.67 10.25 6.87
N LEU A 17 -19.21 11.12 5.97
CA LEU A 17 -19.80 11.29 4.64
C LEU A 17 -19.58 10.05 3.77
N LEU A 18 -18.39 9.47 3.77
CA LEU A 18 -18.09 8.24 3.04
C LEU A 18 -18.88 7.04 3.57
N GLU A 19 -19.07 6.93 4.88
CA GLU A 19 -19.91 5.90 5.49
C GLU A 19 -21.38 6.09 5.13
N THR A 20 -21.89 7.31 5.20
CA THR A 20 -23.27 7.63 4.77
C THR A 20 -23.48 7.27 3.31
N TRP A 21 -22.51 7.60 2.45
CA TRP A 21 -22.53 7.23 1.05
C TRP A 21 -22.47 5.72 0.86
N SER A 22 -21.55 5.03 1.55
CA SER A 22 -21.41 3.56 1.51
C SER A 22 -22.72 2.86 1.87
N ASN A 23 -23.32 3.25 2.99
CA ASN A 23 -24.58 2.69 3.47
C ASN A 23 -25.75 2.89 2.48
N LYS A 24 -25.77 4.03 1.78
CA LYS A 24 -26.77 4.29 0.72
C LYS A 24 -26.62 3.30 -0.44
N TRP A 25 -25.39 2.94 -0.81
CA TRP A 25 -25.11 2.07 -1.95
C TRP A 25 -24.91 0.60 -1.57
N LEU A 26 -24.85 0.26 -0.29
CA LEU A 26 -24.64 -1.09 0.22
C LEU A 26 -25.60 -2.14 -0.38
N PRO A 27 -26.92 -1.86 -0.55
CA PRO A 27 -27.83 -2.80 -1.20
C PRO A 27 -27.45 -3.08 -2.66
N TRP A 28 -26.89 -2.11 -3.36
CA TRP A 28 -26.44 -2.30 -4.74
C TRP A 28 -25.08 -3.02 -4.77
N ILE A 29 -24.14 -2.62 -3.91
CA ILE A 29 -22.82 -3.28 -3.77
C ILE A 29 -22.98 -4.78 -3.51
N SER A 30 -23.93 -5.17 -2.67
CA SER A 30 -24.11 -6.56 -2.26
C SER A 30 -24.84 -7.43 -3.30
N ASN A 31 -25.67 -6.84 -4.16
CA ASN A 31 -26.58 -7.58 -5.03
C ASN A 31 -26.28 -7.44 -6.53
N ASP A 32 -25.45 -6.47 -6.92
CA ASP A 32 -25.11 -6.21 -8.32
C ASP A 32 -23.74 -6.83 -8.68
N PRO A 33 -23.59 -7.46 -9.86
CA PRO A 33 -22.30 -7.96 -10.33
C PRO A 33 -21.19 -6.89 -10.38
N GLY A 34 -21.55 -5.63 -10.64
CA GLY A 34 -20.64 -4.48 -10.65
C GLY A 34 -20.39 -3.85 -9.28
N GLY A 35 -21.10 -4.31 -8.25
CA GLY A 35 -21.00 -3.80 -6.88
C GLY A 35 -19.58 -3.85 -6.30
N GLY A 36 -18.84 -4.92 -6.59
CA GLY A 36 -17.46 -5.08 -6.13
C GLY A 36 -16.48 -4.04 -6.69
N ILE A 37 -16.72 -3.54 -7.91
CA ILE A 37 -15.88 -2.47 -8.48
C ILE A 37 -16.10 -1.16 -7.72
N LEU A 38 -17.35 -0.88 -7.34
CA LEU A 38 -17.67 0.33 -6.57
C LEU A 38 -17.09 0.27 -5.16
N GLU A 39 -17.19 -0.88 -4.50
CA GLU A 39 -16.56 -1.13 -3.20
C GLU A 39 -15.03 -0.98 -3.27
N PHE A 40 -14.41 -1.55 -4.30
CA PHE A 40 -12.98 -1.42 -4.57
C PHE A 40 -12.54 0.06 -4.64
N HIS A 41 -13.23 0.87 -5.45
CA HIS A 41 -12.89 2.29 -5.58
C HIS A 41 -13.21 3.11 -4.33
N LEU A 42 -14.30 2.78 -3.61
CA LEU A 42 -14.64 3.43 -2.35
C LEU A 42 -13.53 3.23 -1.31
N GLN A 43 -13.05 2.00 -1.16
CA GLN A 43 -12.02 1.66 -0.18
C GLN A 43 -10.67 2.27 -0.56
N PHE A 44 -10.34 2.29 -1.85
CA PHE A 44 -9.18 3.04 -2.33
C PHE A 44 -9.30 4.55 -2.04
N ALA A 45 -10.47 5.14 -2.24
CA ALA A 45 -10.71 6.55 -1.93
C ALA A 45 -10.55 6.85 -0.42
N LYS A 46 -11.05 5.98 0.47
CA LYS A 46 -10.82 6.08 1.92
C LYS A 46 -9.33 6.10 2.26
N PHE A 47 -8.56 5.21 1.65
CA PHE A 47 -7.11 5.19 1.79
C PHE A 47 -6.48 6.51 1.32
N CYS A 48 -6.79 6.99 0.11
CA CYS A 48 -6.26 8.25 -0.43
C CYS A 48 -6.59 9.46 0.46
N MET A 49 -7.80 9.52 1.02
CA MET A 49 -8.17 10.62 1.92
C MET A 49 -7.43 10.53 3.25
N SER A 50 -7.20 9.31 3.77
CA SER A 50 -6.43 9.14 4.99
C SER A 50 -4.96 9.53 4.81
N THR A 51 -4.32 9.17 3.70
CA THR A 51 -2.91 9.50 3.42
C THR A 51 -2.69 10.96 3.08
N TYR A 52 -3.70 11.66 2.55
CA TYR A 52 -3.60 13.11 2.32
C TYR A 52 -3.26 13.88 3.61
N SER A 53 -3.76 13.42 4.77
CA SER A 53 -3.44 14.04 6.05
C SER A 53 -2.06 13.70 6.58
N THR A 54 -1.39 12.69 6.02
CA THR A 54 -0.01 12.34 6.36
C THR A 54 1.02 12.98 5.43
N ARG A 55 0.58 13.71 4.40
CA ARG A 55 1.46 14.27 3.35
C ARG A 55 2.54 15.23 3.86
N SER A 56 2.30 15.89 4.99
CA SER A 56 3.23 16.86 5.60
C SER A 56 4.18 16.21 6.59
N PHE A 57 4.11 14.88 6.79
CA PHE A 57 4.91 14.20 7.79
C PHE A 57 6.21 13.73 7.16
N ASN A 58 7.33 14.05 7.81
CA ASN A 58 8.58 13.40 7.50
C ASN A 58 8.57 12.02 8.19
N LEU A 59 8.25 10.97 7.44
CA LEU A 59 8.17 9.61 7.99
C LEU A 59 9.55 9.08 8.42
N SER A 60 10.64 9.74 8.01
CA SER A 60 12.01 9.44 8.47
C SER A 60 12.34 10.09 9.82
N ASP A 61 11.45 10.92 10.38
CA ASP A 61 11.61 11.52 11.70
C ASP A 61 11.29 10.47 12.79
N PRO A 62 12.27 10.09 13.63
CA PRO A 62 12.06 9.11 14.70
C PRO A 62 11.12 9.60 15.82
N GLN A 63 10.69 10.87 15.80
CA GLN A 63 9.81 11.46 16.81
C GLN A 63 8.54 12.05 16.21
N LEU A 64 7.77 11.25 15.48
CA LEU A 64 6.38 11.61 15.20
C LEU A 64 5.62 11.85 16.50
N SER A 65 4.90 12.97 16.57
CA SER A 65 3.93 13.24 17.63
C SER A 65 2.87 12.15 17.68
N GLU A 66 2.25 11.96 18.85
CA GLU A 66 1.20 10.96 19.06
C GLU A 66 0.06 11.08 18.02
N GLN A 67 -0.31 12.31 17.68
CA GLN A 67 -1.35 12.58 16.69
C GLN A 67 -0.96 12.14 15.27
N GLN A 68 0.30 12.35 14.88
CA GLN A 68 0.82 11.88 13.59
C GLN A 68 0.87 10.34 13.54
N GLN A 69 1.22 9.69 14.65
CA GLN A 69 1.19 8.23 14.74
C GLN A 69 -0.23 7.67 14.59
N ILE A 70 -1.24 8.32 15.19
CA ILE A 70 -2.66 7.96 15.02
C ILE A 70 -3.07 8.05 13.55
N LEU A 71 -2.67 9.12 12.86
CA LEU A 71 -2.99 9.32 11.45
C LEU A 71 -2.32 8.27 10.55
N VAL A 72 -1.04 7.95 10.77
CA VAL A 72 -0.34 6.88 10.04
C VAL A 72 -1.03 5.53 10.27
N ARG A 73 -1.38 5.18 11.51
CA ARG A 73 -2.10 3.93 11.82
C ARG A 73 -3.44 3.85 11.09
N ARG A 74 -4.17 4.97 11.04
CA ARG A 74 -5.44 5.06 10.30
C ARG A 74 -5.23 4.83 8.80
N SER A 75 -4.19 5.42 8.21
CA SER A 75 -3.85 5.21 6.81
C SER A 75 -3.45 3.77 6.50
N VAL A 76 -2.66 3.15 7.38
CA VAL A 76 -2.30 1.73 7.25
C VAL A 76 -3.54 0.85 7.34
N SER A 77 -4.44 1.11 8.30
CA SER A 77 -5.69 0.37 8.44
C SER A 77 -6.57 0.47 7.18
N ALA A 78 -6.70 1.67 6.60
CA ALA A 78 -7.43 1.86 5.35
C ALA A 78 -6.77 1.14 4.17
N ALA A 79 -5.44 1.17 4.07
CA ALA A 79 -4.70 0.43 3.05
C ALA A 79 -4.90 -1.09 3.18
N VAL A 80 -4.81 -1.63 4.39
CA VAL A 80 -5.03 -3.05 4.67
C VAL A 80 -6.47 -3.44 4.33
N ALA A 81 -7.46 -2.64 4.74
CA ALA A 81 -8.86 -2.89 4.39
C ALA A 81 -9.08 -2.95 2.88
N PHE A 82 -8.45 -2.06 2.12
CA PHE A 82 -8.51 -2.08 0.66
C PHE A 82 -7.87 -3.34 0.06
N VAL A 83 -6.67 -3.71 0.51
CA VAL A 83 -5.97 -4.91 0.02
C VAL A 83 -6.76 -6.18 0.36
N LYS A 84 -7.36 -6.23 1.56
CA LYS A 84 -8.17 -7.37 2.03
C LYS A 84 -9.38 -7.67 1.16
N ILE A 85 -9.94 -6.66 0.47
CA ILE A 85 -11.03 -6.88 -0.49
C ILE A 85 -10.65 -7.96 -1.50
N LEU A 86 -9.39 -8.03 -1.90
CA LEU A 86 -8.92 -8.97 -2.92
C LEU A 86 -8.44 -10.29 -2.32
N THR A 87 -7.72 -10.23 -1.20
CA THR A 87 -7.17 -11.44 -0.56
C THR A 87 -8.26 -12.29 0.06
N ASP A 88 -9.36 -11.68 0.51
CA ASP A 88 -10.47 -12.39 1.17
C ASP A 88 -11.51 -12.93 0.18
N MET A 89 -11.39 -12.62 -1.12
CA MET A 89 -12.26 -13.22 -2.14
C MET A 89 -12.08 -14.73 -2.21
N ASP A 90 -13.17 -15.45 -2.45
CA ASP A 90 -13.11 -16.88 -2.75
C ASP A 90 -12.37 -17.12 -4.08
N PRO A 91 -11.79 -18.32 -4.28
CA PRO A 91 -10.98 -18.60 -5.47
C PRO A 91 -11.71 -18.39 -6.80
N VAL A 92 -13.03 -18.62 -6.86
CA VAL A 92 -13.81 -18.46 -8.10
C VAL A 92 -13.98 -16.98 -8.41
N THR A 93 -14.34 -16.19 -7.41
CA THR A 93 -14.46 -14.73 -7.57
C THR A 93 -13.11 -14.08 -7.90
N LYS A 94 -12.00 -14.57 -7.36
CA LYS A 94 -10.64 -14.12 -7.74
C LYS A 94 -10.37 -14.33 -9.22
N ASP A 95 -10.65 -15.52 -9.73
CA ASP A 95 -10.44 -15.86 -11.14
C ASP A 95 -11.28 -14.98 -12.08
N GLU A 96 -12.53 -14.72 -11.70
CA GLU A 96 -13.47 -13.93 -12.52
C GLU A 96 -13.28 -12.41 -12.42
N ARG A 97 -12.83 -11.89 -11.28
CA ARG A 97 -12.79 -10.43 -11.05
C ARG A 97 -11.39 -9.86 -11.08
N VAL A 98 -10.40 -10.58 -10.55
CA VAL A 98 -9.03 -10.07 -10.44
C VAL A 98 -8.27 -10.25 -11.75
N ARG A 99 -8.45 -11.39 -12.44
CA ARG A 99 -7.78 -11.64 -13.74
C ARG A 99 -8.14 -10.60 -14.80
N TYR A 100 -9.36 -10.08 -14.77
CA TYR A 100 -9.86 -9.08 -15.73
C TYR A 100 -9.86 -7.67 -15.15
N LEU A 101 -9.22 -7.47 -14.00
CA LEU A 101 -9.00 -6.13 -13.46
C LEU A 101 -8.12 -5.35 -14.45
N ALA A 102 -8.50 -4.11 -14.73
CA ALA A 102 -7.68 -3.25 -15.56
C ALA A 102 -6.35 -2.91 -14.86
N ASP A 103 -5.31 -2.61 -15.64
CA ASP A 103 -3.96 -2.33 -15.13
C ASP A 103 -3.92 -1.30 -13.99
N PHE A 104 -4.77 -0.27 -14.05
CA PHE A 104 -4.84 0.74 -12.99
C PHE A 104 -5.23 0.16 -11.63
N GLY A 105 -6.03 -0.92 -11.59
CA GLY A 105 -6.40 -1.59 -10.35
C GLY A 105 -5.18 -2.24 -9.69
N PHE A 106 -4.30 -2.85 -10.49
CA PHE A 106 -3.02 -3.38 -10.01
C PHE A 106 -2.07 -2.29 -9.52
N VAL A 107 -2.08 -1.12 -10.17
CA VAL A 107 -1.36 0.06 -9.67
C VAL A 107 -1.89 0.47 -8.29
N MET A 108 -3.20 0.56 -8.10
CA MET A 108 -3.82 0.91 -6.80
C MET A 108 -3.41 -0.06 -5.69
N ILE A 109 -3.47 -1.38 -5.97
CA ILE A 109 -3.04 -2.43 -5.03
C ILE A 109 -1.57 -2.26 -4.67
N SER A 110 -0.72 -2.08 -5.68
CA SER A 110 0.72 -1.92 -5.47
C SER A 110 1.05 -0.69 -4.64
N PHE A 111 0.29 0.39 -4.83
CA PHE A 111 0.47 1.64 -4.10
C PHE A 111 0.12 1.46 -2.61
N CYS A 112 -1.02 0.84 -2.29
CA CYS A 112 -1.38 0.53 -0.91
C CYS A 112 -0.37 -0.41 -0.24
N CYS A 113 0.08 -1.46 -0.94
CA CYS A 113 1.08 -2.40 -0.43
C CYS A 113 2.42 -1.71 -0.12
N GLN A 114 2.89 -0.86 -1.02
CA GLN A 114 4.12 -0.10 -0.80
C GLN A 114 3.98 0.88 0.37
N PHE A 115 2.85 1.57 0.48
CA PHE A 115 2.59 2.45 1.62
C PHE A 115 2.66 1.69 2.95
N ILE A 116 2.04 0.51 3.03
CA ILE A 116 2.09 -0.34 4.22
C ILE A 116 3.53 -0.73 4.57
N ILE A 117 4.31 -1.19 3.58
CA ILE A 117 5.72 -1.56 3.78
C ILE A 117 6.50 -0.38 4.34
N ARG A 118 6.40 0.80 3.72
CA ARG A 118 7.11 2.01 4.17
C ARG A 118 6.68 2.46 5.56
N ALA A 119 5.38 2.41 5.86
CA ALA A 119 4.87 2.73 7.19
C ALA A 119 5.40 1.76 8.25
N CYS A 120 5.56 0.47 7.91
CA CYS A 120 6.16 -0.52 8.80
C CYS A 120 7.68 -0.36 8.93
N GLU A 121 8.39 0.01 7.86
CA GLU A 121 9.83 0.34 7.91
C GLU A 121 10.09 1.51 8.87
N ALA A 122 9.27 2.56 8.78
CA ALA A 122 9.43 3.77 9.59
C ALA A 122 8.86 3.65 11.01
N PHE A 123 7.74 2.93 11.20
CA PHE A 123 6.95 2.92 12.43
C PHE A 123 6.62 1.51 12.95
N GLY A 124 7.43 0.50 12.66
CA GLY A 124 7.12 -0.91 12.91
C GLY A 124 6.56 -1.21 14.31
N SER A 125 7.14 -0.66 15.39
CA SER A 125 6.66 -0.86 16.76
C SER A 125 5.32 -0.18 17.08
N GLY A 126 4.93 0.79 16.26
CA GLY A 126 3.70 1.55 16.37
C GLY A 126 2.54 0.99 15.55
N ILE A 127 2.75 0.01 14.66
CA ILE A 127 1.68 -0.57 13.84
C ILE A 127 1.06 -1.77 14.57
N PRO A 128 -0.26 -1.75 14.88
CA PRO A 128 -0.95 -2.92 15.42
C PRO A 128 -0.88 -4.10 14.46
N ASP A 129 -0.71 -5.31 14.99
CA ASP A 129 -0.79 -6.57 14.23
C ASP A 129 0.08 -6.56 12.96
N ILE A 130 1.31 -6.03 13.08
CA ILE A 130 2.25 -5.88 11.96
C ILE A 130 2.44 -7.18 11.16
N MET A 131 2.47 -8.34 11.83
CA MET A 131 2.63 -9.62 11.14
C MET A 131 1.43 -9.98 10.27
N GLU A 132 0.21 -9.74 10.74
CA GLU A 132 -1.00 -9.95 9.95
C GLU A 132 -1.02 -8.99 8.76
N THR A 133 -0.68 -7.73 9.01
CA THR A 133 -0.57 -6.68 7.99
C THR A 133 0.41 -7.07 6.88
N LEU A 134 1.61 -7.54 7.24
CA LEU A 134 2.61 -7.98 6.26
C LEU A 134 2.19 -9.28 5.54
N THR A 135 1.43 -10.15 6.19
CA THR A 135 0.87 -11.36 5.56
C THR A 135 -0.15 -10.98 4.49
N THR A 136 -1.05 -10.03 4.77
CA THR A 136 -1.98 -9.51 3.75
C THR A 136 -1.25 -8.92 2.54
N VAL A 137 -0.14 -8.19 2.77
CA VAL A 137 0.68 -7.64 1.67
C VAL A 137 1.36 -8.76 0.87
N GLU A 138 1.82 -9.83 1.52
CA GLU A 138 2.43 -10.99 0.87
C GLU A 138 1.41 -11.75 0.01
N GLU A 139 0.21 -11.99 0.53
CA GLU A 139 -0.90 -12.62 -0.20
C GLU A 139 -1.31 -11.80 -1.42
N ALA A 140 -1.36 -10.48 -1.30
CA ALA A 140 -1.65 -9.60 -2.43
C ALA A 140 -0.56 -9.65 -3.50
N ALA A 141 0.71 -9.60 -3.10
CA ALA A 141 1.84 -9.71 -4.02
C ALA A 141 1.82 -11.04 -4.78
N GLN A 142 1.50 -12.13 -4.09
CA GLN A 142 1.38 -13.46 -4.67
C GLN A 142 0.20 -13.54 -5.63
N LEU A 143 -0.97 -13.02 -5.25
CA LEU A 143 -2.15 -12.95 -6.12
C LEU A 143 -1.84 -12.19 -7.41
N MET A 144 -1.15 -11.05 -7.33
CA MET A 144 -0.76 -10.28 -8.52
C MET A 144 0.15 -11.05 -9.48
N LYS A 145 1.03 -11.91 -8.96
CA LYS A 145 1.87 -12.80 -9.79
C LYS A 145 1.06 -13.93 -10.42
N GLU A 146 0.09 -14.50 -9.69
CA GLU A 146 -0.73 -15.62 -10.16
C GLU A 146 -1.72 -15.22 -11.26
N VAL A 147 -2.27 -14.01 -11.19
CA VAL A 147 -3.21 -13.50 -12.20
C VAL A 147 -2.51 -12.94 -13.43
N ALA A 148 -1.19 -12.75 -13.39
CA ALA A 148 -0.42 -12.26 -14.51
C ALA A 148 -0.35 -13.29 -15.64
N ILE A 149 -0.43 -12.82 -16.88
CA ILE A 149 -0.34 -13.68 -18.07
C ILE A 149 1.08 -14.27 -18.21
N ASP A 150 2.09 -13.46 -17.89
CA ASP A 150 3.50 -13.84 -17.89
C ASP A 150 4.28 -12.97 -16.88
N SER A 151 5.59 -13.23 -16.75
CA SER A 151 6.47 -12.54 -15.82
C SER A 151 6.80 -11.08 -16.20
N SER A 152 6.51 -10.67 -17.44
CA SER A 152 6.69 -9.29 -17.91
C SER A 152 5.42 -8.44 -17.85
N HIS A 153 4.26 -9.07 -17.59
CA HIS A 153 3.00 -8.37 -17.39
C HIS A 153 3.03 -7.55 -16.09
N SER A 154 2.46 -6.34 -16.13
CA SER A 154 2.50 -5.35 -15.04
C SER A 154 2.17 -5.91 -13.63
N PRO A 155 1.13 -6.75 -13.44
CA PRO A 155 0.82 -7.36 -12.14
C PRO A 155 1.96 -8.23 -11.60
N ALA A 156 2.64 -9.01 -12.44
CA ALA A 156 3.79 -9.82 -12.01
C ALA A 156 4.98 -8.94 -11.59
N LEU A 157 5.21 -7.85 -12.31
CA LEU A 157 6.26 -6.88 -11.99
C LEU A 157 5.97 -6.19 -10.64
N TYR A 158 4.75 -5.68 -10.45
CA TYR A 158 4.35 -5.06 -9.20
C TYR A 158 4.38 -6.04 -8.03
N GLY A 159 3.86 -7.26 -8.21
CA GLY A 159 3.92 -8.32 -7.19
C GLY A 159 5.37 -8.65 -6.80
N SER A 160 6.28 -8.71 -7.78
CA SER A 160 7.71 -8.96 -7.51
C SER A 160 8.37 -7.80 -6.75
N LEU A 161 8.02 -6.56 -7.09
CA LEU A 161 8.50 -5.37 -6.38
C LEU A 161 8.04 -5.37 -4.91
N ILE A 162 6.78 -5.71 -4.65
CA ILE A 162 6.22 -5.79 -3.30
C ILE A 162 6.91 -6.90 -2.49
N SER A 163 7.06 -8.11 -3.06
CA SER A 163 7.76 -9.21 -2.37
C SER A 163 9.18 -8.83 -1.97
N ARG A 164 9.92 -8.16 -2.87
CA ARG A 164 11.27 -7.68 -2.58
C ARG A 164 11.29 -6.62 -1.47
N GLY A 165 10.28 -5.75 -1.42
CA GLY A 165 10.09 -4.80 -0.31
C GLY A 165 9.85 -5.50 1.03
N LEU A 166 9.00 -6.53 1.04
CA LEU A 166 8.74 -7.35 2.24
C LEU A 166 9.99 -8.08 2.73
N GLU A 167 10.78 -8.67 1.83
CA GLU A 167 12.04 -9.34 2.19
C GLU A 167 13.01 -8.38 2.87
N LYS A 168 13.18 -7.17 2.31
CA LYS A 168 14.01 -6.12 2.93
C LYS A 168 13.49 -5.69 4.29
N LEU A 169 12.18 -5.53 4.44
CA LEU A 169 11.61 -5.15 5.73
C LEU A 169 11.79 -6.27 6.77
N ARG A 170 11.65 -7.53 6.37
CA ARG A 170 11.85 -8.69 7.26
C ARG A 170 13.27 -8.73 7.81
N THR A 171 14.29 -8.40 7.03
CA THR A 171 15.67 -8.34 7.54
C THR A 171 15.91 -7.19 8.51
N ILE A 172 15.14 -6.10 8.40
CA ILE A 172 15.20 -4.95 9.32
C ILE A 172 14.48 -5.25 10.64
N ILE A 173 13.26 -5.83 10.58
CA ILE A 173 12.45 -6.14 11.77
C ILE A 173 12.99 -7.36 12.50
N PHE A 174 13.47 -8.36 11.76
CA PHE A 174 14.01 -9.62 12.29
C PHE A 174 15.45 -9.79 11.81
N PRO A 175 16.42 -9.09 12.43
CA PRO A 175 17.82 -9.37 12.15
C PRO A 175 18.10 -10.83 12.52
N VAL A 176 18.35 -11.66 11.49
CA VAL A 176 18.82 -13.03 11.67
C VAL A 176 20.20 -12.95 12.32
N ASP A 177 20.40 -13.66 13.42
CA ASP A 177 21.72 -13.82 14.03
C ASP A 177 22.59 -14.61 13.05
N ASP A 178 23.51 -13.92 12.37
CA ASP A 178 24.19 -14.35 11.16
C ASP A 178 25.08 -15.58 11.43
N SER A 179 24.60 -16.76 11.04
CA SER A 179 25.45 -17.93 10.80
C SER A 179 24.78 -18.91 9.82
N PHE A 180 24.60 -18.51 8.55
CA PHE A 180 24.95 -19.35 7.38
C PHE A 180 24.56 -18.73 6.02
N ASP A 181 25.60 -18.56 5.18
CA ASP A 181 25.69 -18.61 3.72
C ASP A 181 24.46 -18.26 2.85
N ALA A 182 24.46 -17.02 2.34
CA ALA A 182 23.61 -16.56 1.25
C ALA A 182 24.13 -17.08 -0.10
N GLU A 183 23.45 -18.06 -0.70
CA GLU A 183 23.60 -18.37 -2.11
C GLU A 183 22.68 -17.48 -2.96
N ASN A 184 23.34 -16.78 -3.87
CA ASN A 184 22.90 -15.58 -4.56
C ASN A 184 21.97 -15.92 -5.75
N THR A 185 20.73 -15.46 -5.73
CA THR A 185 19.86 -15.44 -6.93
C THR A 185 19.28 -14.05 -7.15
N ALA A 186 20.14 -13.09 -7.49
CA ALA A 186 19.72 -11.78 -7.98
C ALA A 186 19.21 -11.90 -9.42
N LEU A 187 17.88 -11.92 -9.60
CA LEU A 187 17.24 -11.64 -10.87
C LEU A 187 17.43 -10.14 -11.18
N SER A 188 18.38 -9.84 -12.05
CA SER A 188 18.64 -8.50 -12.57
C SER A 188 17.51 -8.08 -13.52
N LEU A 189 16.59 -7.25 -13.04
CA LEU A 189 15.67 -6.51 -13.91
C LEU A 189 16.39 -5.26 -14.46
N PRO A 190 16.12 -4.81 -15.71
CA PRO A 190 16.87 -3.72 -16.35
C PRO A 190 16.63 -2.36 -15.66
N ASN A 191 17.65 -1.55 -15.43
CA ASN A 191 17.57 -0.25 -14.71
C ASN A 191 16.56 0.81 -15.27
N GLU A 192 15.82 0.54 -16.35
CA GLU A 192 14.96 1.52 -17.02
C GLU A 192 13.56 1.68 -16.39
N TRP A 193 13.00 0.66 -15.71
CA TRP A 193 11.62 0.71 -15.20
C TRP A 193 11.45 1.42 -13.85
N GLU A 194 12.53 1.62 -13.07
CA GLU A 194 12.50 2.56 -11.95
C GLU A 194 12.19 3.99 -12.44
N SER A 195 12.63 4.32 -13.66
CA SER A 195 12.33 5.61 -14.30
C SER A 195 10.95 5.65 -14.98
N GLU A 196 10.41 4.51 -15.41
CA GLU A 196 9.10 4.45 -16.08
C GLU A 196 7.92 4.41 -15.09
N LEU A 197 8.13 3.85 -13.89
CA LEU A 197 7.23 4.03 -12.74
C LEU A 197 7.20 5.48 -12.23
N MET A 198 8.26 6.26 -12.47
CA MET A 198 8.29 7.71 -12.22
C MET A 198 7.57 8.53 -13.29
N LEU A 199 7.23 7.94 -14.45
CA LEU A 199 6.54 8.62 -15.56
C LEU A 199 5.01 8.50 -15.51
N MET A 200 4.47 7.59 -14.70
CA MET A 200 3.02 7.48 -14.45
C MET A 200 2.64 8.31 -13.22
N ASP A 201 2.91 9.61 -13.33
CA ASP A 201 2.66 10.62 -12.30
C ASP A 201 1.15 10.94 -12.19
N PRO A 202 0.50 10.38 -11.16
CA PRO A 202 0.01 11.21 -10.06
C PRO A 202 0.65 10.74 -8.75
N LEU A 203 1.95 10.45 -8.80
CA LEU A 203 2.81 10.20 -7.66
C LEU A 203 3.21 11.56 -7.10
N TRP A 204 2.23 12.22 -6.47
CA TRP A 204 2.40 13.44 -5.68
C TRP A 204 3.66 13.34 -4.82
N GLU A 205 4.77 13.90 -5.30
CA GLU A 205 5.89 14.41 -4.51
C GLU A 205 6.35 13.55 -3.30
N PHE A 206 6.21 12.22 -3.30
CA PHE A 206 6.65 11.43 -2.13
C PHE A 206 8.16 11.17 -2.18
N SER A 207 8.78 11.17 -3.37
CA SER A 207 10.23 11.06 -3.54
C SER A 207 10.98 12.36 -3.22
N THR A 208 10.34 13.53 -3.36
CA THR A 208 10.98 14.83 -3.08
C THR A 208 10.94 15.22 -1.60
N TYR A 209 10.06 14.62 -0.79
CA TYR A 209 9.91 14.96 0.64
C TYR A 209 10.56 13.95 1.60
N LEU A 210 10.89 12.76 1.12
CA LEU A 210 11.65 11.76 1.87
C LEU A 210 13.09 11.83 1.39
N GLY A 211 13.87 12.71 2.01
CA GLY A 211 15.27 12.97 1.66
C GLY A 211 16.04 11.67 1.44
N ASP A 212 16.36 11.40 0.18
CA ASP A 212 17.30 10.37 -0.22
C ASP A 212 18.69 10.74 0.35
N PRO A 213 19.33 9.88 1.18
CA PRO A 213 20.75 10.02 1.46
C PRO A 213 21.63 9.48 0.31
N PHE A 214 21.04 9.00 -0.79
CA PHE A 214 21.78 8.30 -1.85
C PHE A 214 22.24 9.17 -3.03
N PHE A 215 21.96 10.48 -3.03
CA PHE A 215 22.43 11.41 -4.08
C PHE A 215 23.47 12.44 -3.63
N ASP A 216 24.17 12.21 -2.52
CA ASP A 216 25.33 13.00 -2.13
C ASP A 216 26.60 12.15 -2.02
N GLN A 217 27.04 11.64 -3.16
CA GLN A 217 28.47 11.47 -3.42
C GLN A 217 28.79 12.04 -4.80
N GLY A 218 29.11 13.33 -4.82
CA GLY A 218 29.91 13.88 -5.91
C GLY A 218 31.26 13.15 -5.98
N ILE A 219 31.58 12.60 -7.15
CA ILE A 219 32.45 13.17 -8.20
C ILE A 219 32.18 12.37 -9.48
#